data_AF-A0A8S0FRD7-F1
#
_entry.id   AF-A0A8S0FRD7-F1
#
_cell.length_a   1.000
_cell.length_b   1.000
_cell.length_c   1.000
_cell.angle_alpha   90.00
_cell.angle_beta   90.00
_cell.angle_gamma   90.00
#
_symmetry.space_group_name_H-M   'P 1'
#
loop_
_entity.id
_entity.type
_entity.pdbx_description
1 polymer ?
#
loop_
_entity_poly.entity_id
_entity_poly.type
_entity_poly.pdbx_seq_one_letter_code
_entity_poly.pdbx_strand_id
1 'polypeptide(L)'
;MDDEGNVYLAGINAGEHMMVFWEGSAQCEIVLPKPLPADLFRGLLLPCEQKGTTAPDSLAPEIKPVIQDQTRQVTPSEAPTSISATQ
;
A
#
# COMPACT_ATOMS: atom_id res chain seq x y z
N MET A 1 -14.03 3.25 16.65
CA MET A 1 -12.89 2.45 16.16
C MET A 1 -11.81 2.62 17.20
N ASP A 2 -11.25 1.51 17.66
CA ASP A 2 -10.05 1.57 18.50
C ASP A 2 -8.80 1.75 17.64
N ASP A 3 -7.65 1.91 18.30
CA ASP A 3 -6.36 2.13 17.65
C ASP A 3 -5.90 0.91 16.82
N GLU A 4 -6.49 -0.27 17.07
CA GLU A 4 -6.22 -1.52 16.35
C GLU A 4 -7.16 -1.71 15.15
N GLY A 5 -8.10 -0.79 14.96
CA GLY A 5 -9.05 -0.77 13.87
C GLY A 5 -10.30 -1.65 14.07
N ASN A 6 -10.56 -2.10 15.28
CA ASN A 6 -11.75 -2.89 15.59
C ASN A 6 -12.96 -2.02 15.91
N VAL A 7 -14.14 -2.57 15.62
CA VAL A 7 -15.44 -1.95 15.91
C VAL A 7 -16.49 -3.04 16.13
N TYR A 8 -17.40 -2.80 17.05
CA TYR A 8 -18.58 -3.64 17.25
C TYR A 8 -19.74 -3.10 16.41
N LEU A 9 -20.24 -3.93 15.49
CA LEU A 9 -21.40 -3.63 14.66
C LEU A 9 -22.58 -4.50 15.11
N ALA A 10 -23.76 -3.91 15.20
CA ALA A 10 -25.00 -4.60 15.53
C ALA A 10 -26.05 -4.32 14.44
N GLY A 11 -27.00 -5.25 14.25
CA GLY A 11 -28.07 -5.09 13.26
C GLY A 11 -27.63 -5.21 11.80
N ILE A 12 -26.52 -5.90 11.54
CA ILE A 12 -25.94 -6.05 10.20
C ILE A 12 -26.68 -7.08 9.33
N ASN A 13 -26.73 -6.86 8.02
CA ASN A 13 -27.27 -7.80 7.04
C ASN A 13 -26.17 -8.41 6.15
N ALA A 14 -26.37 -9.65 5.71
CA ALA A 14 -25.43 -10.33 4.82
C ALA A 14 -25.36 -9.64 3.44
N GLY A 15 -24.15 -9.36 2.96
CA GLY A 15 -23.93 -8.66 1.69
C GLY A 15 -24.19 -7.16 1.74
N GLU A 16 -24.42 -6.58 2.91
CA GLU A 16 -24.64 -5.15 3.04
C GLU A 16 -23.35 -4.35 2.83
N HIS A 17 -23.50 -3.19 2.20
CA HIS A 17 -22.43 -2.24 1.93
C HIS A 17 -22.50 -1.10 2.94
N MET A 18 -21.39 -0.79 3.60
CA MET A 18 -21.32 0.28 4.59
C MET A 18 -20.17 1.23 4.26
N MET A 19 -20.38 2.52 4.47
CA MET A 19 -19.36 3.54 4.27
C MET A 19 -18.68 3.86 5.61
N VAL A 20 -17.36 3.85 5.63
CA VAL A 20 -16.56 4.19 6.82
C VAL A 20 -16.24 5.67 6.78
N PHE A 21 -16.55 6.38 7.87
CA PHE A 21 -16.31 7.82 8.02
C PHE A 21 -15.40 8.09 9.22
N TRP A 22 -14.33 8.84 8.99
CA TRP A 22 -13.55 9.50 10.05
C TRP A 22 -13.07 10.87 9.57
N GLU A 23 -12.79 11.77 10.52
CA GLU A 23 -12.43 13.17 10.23
C GLU A 23 -13.45 13.91 9.34
N GLY A 24 -14.73 13.57 9.49
CA GLY A 24 -15.83 14.21 8.75
C GLY A 24 -15.91 13.83 7.27
N SER A 25 -15.13 12.85 6.80
CA SER A 25 -15.10 12.43 5.38
C SER A 25 -15.30 10.92 5.23
N ALA A 26 -15.82 10.51 4.07
CA ALA A 26 -15.90 9.10 3.67
C ALA A 26 -14.51 8.61 3.25
N GLN A 27 -14.12 7.45 3.75
CA GLN A 27 -12.73 6.95 3.63
C GLN A 27 -12.68 5.69 2.77
N CYS A 28 -13.61 4.77 3.00
CA CYS A 28 -13.74 3.57 2.21
C CYS A 28 -15.13 2.95 2.36
N GLU A 29 -15.40 1.99 1.48
CA GLU A 29 -16.57 1.12 1.56
C GLU A 29 -16.12 -0.25 2.09
N ILE A 30 -16.90 -0.82 3.00
CA ILE A 30 -16.77 -2.21 3.44
C ILE A 30 -17.98 -3.00 2.96
N VAL A 31 -17.78 -4.29 2.68
CA VAL A 31 -18.85 -5.21 2.26
C VAL A 31 -18.91 -6.38 3.22
N LEU A 32 -20.08 -6.63 3.78
CA LEU A 32 -20.30 -7.75 4.68
C LEU A 32 -20.39 -9.07 3.91
N PRO A 33 -19.78 -10.17 4.40
CA PRO A 33 -19.86 -11.47 3.75
C PRO A 33 -21.29 -11.94 3.55
N LYS A 34 -21.48 -12.72 2.49
CA LYS A 34 -22.74 -13.40 2.19
C LYS A 34 -22.46 -14.88 1.90
N PRO A 35 -22.79 -15.82 2.81
CA PRO A 35 -23.51 -15.61 4.08
C PRO A 35 -22.62 -15.01 5.19
N LEU A 36 -23.25 -14.43 6.22
CA LEU A 36 -22.56 -14.05 7.45
C LEU A 36 -22.11 -15.32 8.19
N PRO A 37 -20.91 -15.32 8.83
CA PRO A 37 -20.50 -16.39 9.72
C PRO A 37 -21.51 -16.62 10.85
N ALA A 38 -21.68 -17.88 11.27
CA ALA A 38 -22.62 -18.22 12.35
C ALA A 38 -22.18 -17.64 13.71
N ASP A 39 -20.89 -17.44 13.91
CA ASP A 39 -20.30 -16.89 15.13
C ASP A 39 -19.67 -15.52 14.85
N LEU A 40 -20.50 -14.49 14.95
CA LEU A 40 -20.08 -13.09 14.75
C LEU A 40 -19.31 -12.52 15.95
N PHE A 41 -19.20 -13.27 17.07
CA PHE A 41 -18.41 -12.85 18.23
C PHE A 41 -16.92 -13.11 18.05
N ARG A 42 -16.53 -13.90 17.05
CA ARG A 42 -15.11 -14.23 16.76
C ARG A 42 -14.36 -13.19 15.94
N GLY A 43 -14.91 -11.98 15.81
CA GLY A 43 -14.34 -10.92 15.00
C GLY A 43 -14.34 -11.25 13.51
N LEU A 44 -14.50 -10.24 12.68
CA LEU A 44 -14.49 -10.40 11.23
C LEU A 44 -13.60 -9.31 10.63
N LEU A 45 -12.56 -9.74 9.93
CA LEU A 45 -11.71 -8.82 9.19
C LEU A 45 -12.43 -8.44 7.89
N LEU A 46 -12.75 -7.16 7.75
CA LEU A 46 -13.41 -6.61 6.58
C LEU A 46 -12.41 -5.73 5.81
N PRO A 47 -12.15 -6.02 4.53
CA PRO A 47 -11.33 -5.14 3.72
C PRO A 47 -12.03 -3.79 3.53
N CYS A 48 -11.25 -2.73 3.67
CA CYS A 48 -11.67 -1.34 3.47
C CYS A 48 -11.25 -0.94 2.05
N GLU A 49 -12.21 -1.01 1.13
CA GLU A 49 -11.97 -0.75 -0.29
C GLU A 49 -12.13 0.74 -0.56
N GLN A 50 -11.05 1.40 -0.98
CA GLN A 50 -11.13 2.79 -1.42
C GLN A 50 -11.94 2.83 -2.70
N LYS A 51 -13.11 3.48 -2.65
CA LYS A 51 -13.95 3.69 -3.82
C LYS A 51 -13.34 4.79 -4.69
N GLY A 52 -12.27 4.45 -5.41
CA GLY A 52 -11.67 5.24 -6.47
C GLY A 52 -11.58 6.74 -6.20
N THR A 53 -10.69 7.16 -5.30
CA THR A 53 -9.79 8.25 -5.71
C THR A 53 -8.63 7.55 -6.40
N THR A 54 -8.35 7.95 -7.63
CA THR A 54 -7.17 7.60 -8.43
C THR A 54 -5.98 7.18 -7.57
N ALA A 55 -5.30 6.12 -8.02
CA ALA A 55 -4.02 5.62 -7.53
C ALA A 55 -3.18 6.68 -6.78
N PRO A 56 -2.53 6.33 -5.66
CA PRO A 56 -1.63 7.25 -4.99
C PRO A 56 -0.66 7.77 -6.05
N ASP A 57 -0.59 9.09 -6.17
CA ASP A 57 0.34 9.85 -6.99
C ASP A 57 1.44 9.00 -7.64
N SER A 58 1.17 8.49 -8.84
CA SER A 58 2.23 8.07 -9.76
C SER A 58 3.00 9.28 -10.32
N LEU A 59 2.81 10.46 -9.73
CA LEU A 59 3.66 11.63 -9.86
C LEU A 59 4.90 11.58 -8.96
N ALA A 60 5.17 10.48 -8.24
CA ALA A 60 6.50 10.25 -7.70
C ALA A 60 7.49 10.53 -8.84
N PRO A 61 8.29 11.62 -8.77
CA PRO A 61 9.23 11.91 -9.83
C PRO A 61 10.14 10.68 -9.87
N GLU A 62 10.30 10.11 -11.06
CA GLU A 62 11.26 9.02 -11.28
C GLU A 62 12.60 9.52 -10.76
N ILE A 63 13.00 9.09 -9.55
CA ILE A 63 14.27 9.46 -8.95
C ILE A 63 15.31 8.69 -9.77
N LYS A 64 15.72 9.26 -10.91
CA LYS A 64 16.85 8.76 -11.67
C LYS A 64 18.09 8.96 -10.79
N PRO A 65 18.74 7.89 -10.29
CA PRO A 65 19.95 8.06 -9.50
C PRO A 65 21.03 8.70 -10.38
N VAL A 66 21.46 9.91 -10.02
CA VAL A 66 22.53 10.68 -10.72
C VAL A 66 23.85 9.91 -10.80
N ILE A 67 24.01 8.85 -9.99
CA ILE A 67 25.19 7.97 -9.97
C ILE A 67 25.56 7.48 -11.39
N GLN A 68 24.58 7.19 -12.25
CA GLN A 68 24.86 6.68 -13.60
C GLN A 68 25.33 7.78 -14.58
N ASP A 69 24.90 9.03 -14.40
CA ASP A 69 25.25 10.12 -15.33
C ASP A 69 26.71 10.56 -15.16
N GLN A 70 27.19 10.59 -13.91
CA GLN A 70 28.57 10.93 -13.58
C GLN A 70 29.60 9.91 -14.12
N THR A 71 29.21 8.65 -14.35
CA THR A 71 30.11 7.64 -14.94
C THR A 71 30.40 7.87 -16.43
N ARG A 72 29.55 8.61 -17.15
CA ARG A 72 29.78 8.98 -18.56
C ARG A 72 30.75 10.16 -18.72
N GLN A 73 30.83 11.04 -17.73
CA GLN A 73 31.75 12.19 -17.77
C GLN A 73 33.18 11.82 -17.38
N VAL A 74 33.37 10.73 -16.64
CA VAL A 74 34.71 10.19 -16.35
C VAL A 74 35.14 9.31 -17.52
N THR A 75 35.74 9.90 -18.55
CA THR A 75 36.63 9.12 -19.40
C THR A 75 37.85 8.78 -18.55
N PRO A 76 38.14 7.50 -18.24
CA PRO A 76 39.37 7.17 -17.53
C PRO A 76 40.54 7.59 -18.42
N SER A 77 41.33 8.57 -17.98
CA SER A 77 42.51 9.02 -18.73
C SER A 77 43.64 7.98 -18.71
N GLU A 78 43.53 6.95 -17.88
CA GLU A 78 44.51 5.86 -17.78
C GLU A 78 43.85 4.50 -17.94
N ALA A 79 44.52 3.63 -18.69
CA ALA A 79 44.13 2.24 -18.82
C ALA A 79 44.17 1.56 -17.44
N PRO A 80 43.15 0.77 -17.06
CA PRO A 80 43.17 0.05 -15.80
C PRO A 80 44.33 -0.94 -15.80
N THR A 81 45.28 -0.75 -14.89
CA THR A 81 46.37 -1.70 -14.68
C THR A 81 45.79 -2.97 -14.08
N SER A 82 45.86 -4.07 -14.84
CA SER A 82 45.38 -5.37 -14.39
C SER A 82 46.20 -5.82 -13.17
N ILE A 83 45.57 -5.85 -12.00
CA ILE A 83 46.12 -6.56 -10.85
C ILE A 83 45.79 -8.04 -11.00
N SER A 84 46.77 -8.84 -11.46
CA SER A 84 46.68 -10.29 -11.39
C SER A 84 46.92 -10.74 -9.95
N ALA A 85 45.92 -11.35 -9.34
CA ALA A 85 46.09 -12.07 -8.08
C ALA A 85 46.77 -13.42 -8.40
N THR A 86 48.05 -13.55 -8.05
CA THR A 86 48.71 -14.86 -7.95
C THR A 86 48.10 -15.63 -6.79
N GLN A 87 47.60 -16.83 -7.10
CA GLN A 87 47.04 -17.81 -6.18
C GLN A 87 48.06 -18.32 -5.17
#